data_AF-A0A838PAV4-F1
#
_entry.id   AF-A0A838PAV4-F1
#
_cell.length_a   1.000
_cell.length_b   1.000
_cell.length_c   1.000
_cell.angle_alpha   90.00
_cell.angle_beta   90.00
_cell.angle_gamma   90.00
#
_symmetry.space_group_name_H-M   'P 1'
#
loop_
_entity.id
_entity.type
_entity.pdbx_description
1 polymer ?
#
loop_
_entity_poly.entity_id
_entity_poly.type
_entity_poly.pdbx_seq_one_letter_code
_entity_poly.pdbx_strand_id
1 'polypeptide(L)' 'WKTEVLAASLRHPLHVIESARMGADIATMPFKVIDQLFNHPLTDKGQAQFLADWRKSGRK' A
#
# COMPACT_ATOMS: atom_id res chain seq x y z
N TRP A 1 -25.86 13.99 -6.34
CA TRP A 1 -25.49 14.20 -4.94
C TRP A 1 -24.06 14.72 -4.89
N LYS A 2 -23.72 15.66 -3.99
CA LYS A 2 -22.35 16.24 -3.84
C LYS A 2 -21.64 15.77 -2.57
N THR A 3 -22.28 14.90 -1.79
CA THR A 3 -21.71 14.39 -0.53
C THR A 3 -20.63 13.35 -0.84
N GLU A 4 -19.49 13.49 -0.19
CA GLU A 4 -18.37 12.55 -0.26
C GLU A 4 -18.49 11.50 0.86
N VAL A 5 -18.20 10.24 0.53
CA VAL A 5 -18.21 9.12 1.45
C VAL A 5 -16.87 9.02 2.17
N LEU A 6 -16.88 9.22 3.49
CA LEU A 6 -15.71 9.05 4.35
C LEU A 6 -15.77 7.69 5.06
N ALA A 7 -14.89 6.77 4.65
CA ALA A 7 -14.68 5.47 5.28
C ALA A 7 -13.83 5.62 6.55
N ALA A 8 -14.46 5.44 7.73
CA ALA A 8 -13.82 5.63 9.02
C ALA A 8 -13.59 4.33 9.80
N SER A 9 -12.78 4.43 10.87
CA SER A 9 -12.46 3.30 11.76
C SER A 9 -11.86 2.09 11.02
N LEU A 10 -11.03 2.33 10.01
CA LEU A 10 -10.33 1.26 9.30
C LEU A 10 -9.23 0.68 10.21
N ARG A 11 -9.23 -0.64 10.43
CA ARG A 11 -8.38 -1.31 11.43
C ARG A 11 -7.28 -2.19 10.84
N HIS A 12 -7.37 -2.51 9.55
CA HIS A 12 -6.40 -3.34 8.85
C HIS A 12 -6.48 -3.10 7.33
N PRO A 13 -5.45 -3.48 6.53
CA PRO A 13 -5.39 -3.23 5.09
C PRO A 13 -6.62 -3.68 4.30
N LEU A 14 -7.24 -4.83 4.67
CA LEU A 14 -8.44 -5.29 3.98
C LEU A 14 -9.63 -4.30 4.08
N HIS A 15 -9.80 -3.56 5.19
CA HIS A 15 -10.85 -2.53 5.26
C HIS A 15 -10.60 -1.43 4.22
N VAL A 16 -9.34 -1.07 3.98
CA VAL A 16 -8.96 -0.05 3.00
C VAL A 16 -9.24 -0.55 1.58
N ILE A 17 -8.85 -1.79 1.28
CA ILE A 17 -9.06 -2.42 -0.03
C ILE A 17 -10.55 -2.49 -0.36
N GLU A 18 -11.38 -2.98 0.56
CA GLU A 18 -12.82 -3.09 0.33
C GLU A 18 -13.48 -1.71 0.25
N SER A 19 -13.11 -0.75 1.10
CA SER A 19 -13.66 0.61 1.03
C SER A 19 -13.34 1.30 -0.31
N ALA A 20 -12.10 1.14 -0.79
CA ALA A 20 -11.69 1.67 -2.09
C ALA A 20 -12.43 0.98 -3.25
N ARG A 21 -12.60 -0.36 -3.19
CA ARG A 21 -13.37 -1.13 -4.19
C ARG A 21 -14.84 -0.73 -4.24
N MET A 22 -15.42 -0.35 -3.09
CA MET A 22 -16.78 0.14 -2.99
C MET A 22 -16.93 1.60 -3.43
N GLY A 23 -15.83 2.30 -3.74
CA GLY A 23 -15.84 3.67 -4.25
C GLY A 23 -15.98 4.73 -3.16
N ALA A 24 -15.46 4.49 -1.95
CA ALA A 24 -15.37 5.55 -0.94
C ALA A 24 -14.41 6.66 -1.42
N ASP A 25 -14.83 7.92 -1.28
CA ASP A 25 -14.06 9.09 -1.72
C ASP A 25 -12.88 9.38 -0.78
N ILE A 26 -13.08 9.21 0.54
CA ILE A 26 -12.13 9.57 1.58
C ILE A 26 -12.01 8.41 2.58
N ALA A 27 -10.82 8.22 3.16
CA ALA A 27 -10.58 7.23 4.21
C ALA A 27 -9.85 7.85 5.41
N THR A 28 -10.20 7.43 6.63
CA THR A 28 -9.46 7.77 7.86
C THR A 28 -9.11 6.52 8.65
N MET A 29 -7.85 6.43 9.06
CA MET A 29 -7.26 5.24 9.68
C MET A 29 -6.06 5.60 10.57
N PRO A 30 -5.66 4.73 11.52
CA PRO A 30 -4.41 4.89 12.27
C PRO A 30 -3.18 4.83 11.36
N PHE A 31 -2.10 5.53 11.74
CA PHE A 31 -0.84 5.55 10.98
C PHE A 31 -0.27 4.15 10.67
N LYS A 32 -0.40 3.22 11.62
CA LYS A 32 0.02 1.83 11.42
C LYS A 32 -0.65 1.15 10.23
N VAL A 33 -1.93 1.44 9.97
CA VAL A 33 -2.67 0.81 8.85
C VAL A 33 -2.19 1.36 7.52
N ILE A 34 -1.97 2.67 7.41
CA ILE A 34 -1.47 3.28 6.16
C ILE A 34 -0.04 2.83 5.85
N ASP A 35 0.83 2.71 6.86
CA ASP A 35 2.19 2.19 6.70
C ASP A 35 2.19 0.74 6.16
N GLN A 36 1.30 -0.11 6.67
CA GLN A 36 1.14 -1.47 6.18
C GLN A 36 0.73 -1.58 4.70
N LEU A 37 0.09 -0.56 4.12
CA LEU A 37 -0.31 -0.58 2.71
C LEU A 37 0.88 -0.56 1.75
N PHE A 38 2.03 -0.03 2.18
CA PHE A 38 3.23 0.09 1.35
C PHE A 38 4.18 -1.11 1.48
N ASN A 39 3.97 -1.97 2.47
CA ASN A 39 4.88 -3.05 2.81
C ASN A 39 4.39 -4.39 2.24
N HIS A 40 5.15 -4.98 1.30
CA HIS A 40 4.84 -6.28 0.73
C HIS A 40 6.12 -7.12 0.51
N PRO A 41 6.16 -8.39 0.98
CA PRO A 41 7.38 -9.20 0.98
C PRO A 41 7.96 -9.48 -0.43
N LEU A 42 7.09 -9.53 -1.46
CA LEU A 42 7.57 -9.69 -2.84
C LEU A 42 8.20 -8.41 -3.42
N THR A 43 7.79 -7.24 -2.93
CA THR A 43 8.40 -5.96 -3.32
C THR A 43 9.82 -5.88 -2.79
N ASP A 44 10.02 -6.18 -1.50
CA ASP A 44 11.34 -6.20 -0.87
C ASP A 44 12.27 -7.22 -1.55
N LYS A 45 11.74 -8.43 -1.78
CA LYS A 45 12.48 -9.49 -2.49
C LYS A 45 12.85 -9.07 -3.90
N GLY A 46 11.92 -8.46 -4.63
CA GLY A 46 12.16 -7.96 -5.98
C GLY A 46 13.26 -6.90 -6.00
N GLN A 47 13.17 -5.90 -5.13
CA GLN A 47 14.17 -4.85 -5.03
C GLN A 47 15.56 -5.39 -4.68
N ALA A 48 15.65 -6.31 -3.72
CA ALA A 48 16.91 -6.94 -3.35
C ALA A 48 17.53 -7.72 -4.52
N GLN A 49 16.71 -8.45 -5.28
CA GLN A 49 17.15 -9.19 -6.46
C GLN A 49 17.64 -8.23 -7.56
N PHE A 50 16.90 -7.17 -7.86
CA PHE A 50 17.30 -6.16 -8.84
C PHE A 50 18.65 -5.53 -8.50
N LEU A 51 18.88 -5.18 -7.24
CA LEU A 51 20.16 -4.61 -6.79
C LEU A 51 21.30 -5.63 -6.88
N ALA A 52 21.04 -6.91 -6.58
CA ALA A 52 22.03 -7.96 -6.71
C ALA A 52 22.45 -8.18 -8.17
N ASP A 53 21.48 -8.21 -9.09
CA ASP A 53 21.74 -8.40 -10.51
C ASP A 53 22.42 -7.18 -11.13
N TRP A 54 22.04 -5.97 -10.71
CA TRP A 54 22.73 -4.74 -11.11
C TRP A 54 24.22 -4.78 -10.72
N ARG A 55 24.53 -5.14 -9.48
CA ARG A 55 25.92 -5.26 -9.00
C ARG A 55 26.71 -6.32 -9.76
N LYS A 56 26.08 -7.44 -10.13
CA LYS A 56 26.70 -8.51 -10.94
C LYS A 56 26.98 -8.08 -12.37
N SER A 57 26.22 -7.13 -12.92
CA SER A 57 26.38 -6.68 -14.31
C SER A 57 27.70 -5.94 -14.58
N GLY A 58 28.45 -5.55 -13.53
CA GLY A 58 29.71 -4.81 -13.64
C GLY A 58 29.57 -3.35 -14.06
N ARG A 59 28.33 -2.85 -14.20
CA ARG A 59 28.02 -1.45 -14.50
C ARG A 59 28.05 -0.63 -13.21
N LYS A 60 28.73 0.52 -13.23
CA LYS A 60 28.77 1.49 -12.12
C LYS A 60 27.68 2.53 -12.29
#